data_AF-A0A2S0WG13-F1
#
_entry.id   AF-A0A2S0WG13-F1
#
_cell.length_a   1.000
_cell.length_b   1.000
_cell.length_c   1.000
_cell.angle_alpha   90.00
_cell.angle_beta   90.00
_cell.angle_gamma   90.00
#
_symmetry.space_group_name_H-M   'P 1'
#
loop_
_entity.id
_entity.type
_entity.pdbx_description
1 polymer ?
#
loop_
_entity_poly.entity_id
_entity_poly.type
_entity_poly.pdbx_seq_one_letter_code
_entity_poly.pdbx_strand_id
1 'polypeptide(L)'
;MPEKWPHRADLAEEAITERHAAPLWRLPRTNLAVVAWPPRPAERSFVHWHYWWQAHYLDCQIDAALRRPTKTRRGRVADTLRAIKLRSRGDVSKNRYYDDKAWLAVAWNRALALEGIERTKSLDALEFNILAGIDPDAGVLPWRAGETFFNVPSNGPASILFARTGRLDKARTATDWIFDNLSADSGLINDGIRMRMNGPEVVDKIYTYNQGTVLGASLEIALALREDVGLGATEPIDSFDHSERADDSVFYITHIRELVKAIALHLATPQGVILCPPQETRDGDGALFKGILARYLADVALRLPEDSRENIATRKVAARMVMASAESLWNRRLEVDGLPVFASEWTQDARLPHNYGLGPATISEAVGLVRIDERDLSVQLSGWMLLEAAARIATAAARVQRG
;
A
#
# COMPACT_ATOMS: atom_id res chain seq x y z
N MET A 1 10.77 -6.43 24.22
CA MET A 1 11.93 -6.80 23.37
C MET A 1 11.85 -6.05 22.04
N PRO A 2 12.44 -4.85 21.94
CA PRO A 2 12.44 -4.02 20.73
C PRO A 2 12.94 -4.75 19.46
N GLU A 3 13.80 -5.74 19.63
CA GLU A 3 14.41 -6.52 18.54
C GLU A 3 13.46 -7.54 17.89
N LYS A 4 12.32 -7.85 18.53
CA LYS A 4 11.37 -8.88 18.06
C LYS A 4 10.81 -8.57 16.67
N TRP A 5 10.32 -7.36 16.44
CA TRP A 5 9.63 -7.01 15.19
C TRP A 5 10.56 -6.75 14.01
N PRO A 6 11.68 -6.01 14.15
CA PRO A 6 12.67 -5.90 13.08
C PRO A 6 13.20 -7.26 12.59
N HIS A 7 13.42 -8.22 13.50
CA HIS A 7 13.84 -9.56 13.13
C HIS A 7 12.75 -10.33 12.36
N ARG A 8 11.49 -10.25 12.79
CA ARG A 8 10.35 -10.84 12.06
C ARG A 8 10.19 -10.28 10.65
N ALA A 9 10.41 -8.98 10.49
CA ALA A 9 10.40 -8.34 9.18
C ALA A 9 11.58 -8.78 8.28
N ASP A 10 12.76 -9.03 8.87
CA ASP A 10 13.88 -9.64 8.13
C ASP A 10 13.57 -11.06 7.64
N LEU A 11 12.94 -11.90 8.48
CA LEU A 11 12.51 -13.25 8.08
C LEU A 11 11.46 -13.22 6.96
N ALA A 12 10.58 -12.22 6.96
CA ALA A 12 9.62 -12.01 5.89
C ALA A 12 10.30 -11.60 4.57
N GLU A 13 11.25 -10.65 4.61
CA GLU A 13 12.06 -10.28 3.46
C GLU A 13 12.80 -11.49 2.89
N GLU A 14 13.43 -12.29 3.75
CA GLU A 14 14.17 -13.49 3.37
C GLU A 14 13.26 -14.53 2.70
N ALA A 15 12.09 -14.81 3.28
CA ALA A 15 11.09 -15.69 2.69
C ALA A 15 10.68 -15.26 1.27
N ILE A 16 10.36 -13.98 1.07
CA ILE A 16 9.99 -13.46 -0.25
C ILE A 16 11.18 -13.52 -1.22
N THR A 17 12.37 -13.19 -0.73
CA THR A 17 13.59 -13.22 -1.52
C THR A 17 13.86 -14.62 -2.07
N GLU A 18 13.82 -15.63 -1.22
CA GLU A 18 14.16 -17.00 -1.60
C GLU A 18 13.10 -17.60 -2.53
N ARG A 19 11.83 -17.28 -2.28
CA ARG A 19 10.70 -17.96 -2.92
C ARG A 19 10.20 -17.27 -4.18
N HIS A 20 10.29 -15.94 -4.23
CA HIS A 20 9.71 -15.13 -5.29
C HIS A 20 10.73 -14.35 -6.11
N ALA A 21 11.90 -13.99 -5.59
CA ALA A 21 12.84 -13.18 -6.36
C ALA A 21 13.50 -13.98 -7.50
N ALA A 22 13.48 -13.42 -8.72
CA ALA A 22 14.12 -14.02 -9.88
C ALA A 22 14.65 -12.95 -10.85
N PRO A 23 15.76 -13.23 -11.57
CA PRO A 23 16.24 -12.34 -12.61
C PRO A 23 15.29 -12.31 -13.81
N LEU A 24 15.06 -11.12 -14.38
CA LEU A 24 14.26 -10.97 -15.58
C LEU A 24 14.98 -11.62 -16.76
N TRP A 25 14.42 -12.72 -17.29
CA TRP A 25 14.97 -13.44 -18.44
C TRP A 25 16.47 -13.78 -18.31
N ARG A 26 16.91 -14.12 -17.09
CA ARG A 26 18.32 -14.40 -16.73
C ARG A 26 19.29 -13.23 -16.97
N LEU A 27 18.78 -12.01 -17.14
CA LEU A 27 19.61 -10.83 -17.30
C LEU A 27 20.30 -10.48 -15.98
N PRO A 28 21.63 -10.24 -15.98
CA PRO A 28 22.34 -9.85 -14.77
C PRO A 28 21.84 -8.48 -14.27
N ARG A 29 21.91 -8.26 -12.96
CA ARG A 29 21.47 -7.00 -12.31
C ARG A 29 20.02 -6.66 -12.62
N THR A 30 19.17 -7.69 -12.61
CA THR A 30 17.72 -7.52 -12.70
C THR A 30 17.07 -8.38 -11.64
N ASN A 31 15.96 -7.89 -11.08
CA ASN A 31 15.23 -8.57 -10.05
C ASN A 31 13.73 -8.31 -10.20
N LEU A 32 12.92 -9.35 -10.28
CA LEU A 32 11.45 -9.26 -10.26
C LEU A 32 10.91 -10.37 -9.35
N ALA A 33 9.70 -10.20 -8.85
CA ALA A 33 9.03 -11.23 -8.08
C ALA A 33 8.16 -12.12 -8.99
N VAL A 34 8.38 -13.43 -8.97
CA VAL A 34 7.40 -14.38 -9.55
C VAL A 34 6.12 -14.35 -8.72
N VAL A 35 4.98 -14.48 -9.39
CA VAL A 35 3.67 -14.21 -8.78
C VAL A 35 3.14 -15.30 -7.87
N ALA A 36 3.82 -16.45 -7.82
CA ALA A 36 3.39 -17.57 -7.01
C ALA A 36 4.58 -18.42 -6.55
N TRP A 37 4.45 -19.04 -5.37
CA TRP A 37 5.41 -20.01 -4.86
C TRP A 37 4.71 -21.28 -4.28
N PRO A 38 5.08 -22.49 -4.74
CA PRO A 38 6.08 -22.76 -5.78
C PRO A 38 5.67 -22.26 -7.18
N PRO A 39 6.62 -21.74 -7.99
CA PRO A 39 6.29 -21.15 -9.28
C PRO A 39 6.16 -22.20 -10.39
N ARG A 40 5.17 -22.04 -11.27
CA ARG A 40 5.03 -22.77 -12.54
C ARG A 40 5.98 -22.21 -13.60
N PRO A 41 6.34 -22.98 -14.65
CA PRO A 41 7.21 -22.51 -15.74
C PRO A 41 6.72 -21.21 -16.40
N ALA A 42 5.40 -21.08 -16.61
CA ALA A 42 4.79 -19.87 -17.18
C ALA A 42 4.97 -18.63 -16.29
N GLU A 43 4.90 -18.78 -14.97
CA GLU A 43 5.08 -17.67 -14.01
C GLU A 43 6.54 -17.20 -13.99
N ARG A 44 7.52 -18.11 -14.14
CA ARG A 44 8.95 -17.78 -14.24
C ARG A 44 9.32 -17.05 -15.54
N SER A 45 8.49 -17.14 -16.57
CA SER A 45 8.75 -16.50 -17.87
C SER A 45 8.44 -15.00 -17.90
N PHE A 46 7.73 -14.48 -16.89
CA PHE A 46 7.23 -13.10 -16.83
C PHE A 46 6.42 -12.69 -18.07
N VAL A 47 5.77 -13.64 -18.75
CA VAL A 47 4.87 -13.35 -19.88
C VAL A 47 3.66 -12.53 -19.41
N HIS A 48 3.02 -12.94 -18.31
CA HIS A 48 2.02 -12.13 -17.63
C HIS A 48 2.70 -11.07 -16.78
N TRP A 49 2.30 -9.81 -16.96
CA TRP A 49 2.91 -8.67 -16.29
C TRP A 49 2.00 -8.12 -15.19
N HIS A 50 2.27 -8.50 -13.95
CA HIS A 50 1.57 -7.98 -12.79
C HIS A 50 2.25 -6.69 -12.31
N TYR A 51 2.06 -5.61 -13.09
CA TYR A 51 2.75 -4.33 -12.92
C TYR A 51 2.68 -3.83 -11.48
N TRP A 52 1.48 -3.76 -10.90
CA TRP A 52 1.30 -3.19 -9.57
C TRP A 52 1.77 -4.11 -8.43
N TRP A 53 1.74 -5.44 -8.60
CA TRP A 53 2.37 -6.35 -7.62
C TRP A 53 3.88 -6.12 -7.56
N GLN A 54 4.52 -5.84 -8.70
CA GLN A 54 5.93 -5.46 -8.72
C GLN A 54 6.19 -4.10 -8.07
N ALA A 55 5.26 -3.15 -8.20
CA ALA A 55 5.34 -1.88 -7.50
C ALA A 55 5.31 -2.08 -5.97
N HIS A 56 4.42 -2.93 -5.45
CA HIS A 56 4.39 -3.24 -4.02
C HIS A 56 5.55 -4.12 -3.54
N TYR A 57 6.06 -5.01 -4.40
CA TYR A 57 7.29 -5.74 -4.11
C TYR A 57 8.48 -4.79 -3.94
N LEU A 58 8.64 -3.82 -4.86
CA LEU A 58 9.59 -2.73 -4.73
C LEU A 58 9.36 -1.94 -3.43
N ASP A 59 8.10 -1.64 -3.10
CA ASP A 59 7.71 -0.88 -1.93
C ASP A 59 8.12 -1.57 -0.61
N CYS A 60 7.98 -2.89 -0.50
CA CYS A 60 8.46 -3.68 0.63
C CYS A 60 9.99 -3.75 0.70
N GLN A 61 10.69 -3.83 -0.44
CA GLN A 61 12.15 -3.75 -0.48
C GLN A 61 12.65 -2.39 0.06
N ILE A 62 11.93 -1.32 -0.27
CA ILE A 62 12.24 0.03 0.23
C ILE A 62 12.02 0.09 1.75
N ASP A 63 10.96 -0.51 2.29
CA ASP A 63 10.76 -0.60 3.75
C ASP A 63 11.95 -1.27 4.44
N ALA A 64 12.37 -2.44 3.95
CA ALA A 64 13.50 -3.17 4.51
C ALA A 64 14.81 -2.37 4.40
N ALA A 65 15.02 -1.66 3.29
CA ALA A 65 16.18 -0.81 3.06
C ALA A 65 16.20 0.43 3.97
N LEU A 66 15.05 1.05 4.22
CA LEU A 66 14.91 2.17 5.16
C LEU A 66 15.09 1.72 6.61
N ARG A 67 14.56 0.54 6.98
CA ARG A 67 14.69 -0.03 8.33
C ARG A 67 16.13 -0.39 8.66
N ARG A 68 16.86 -1.02 7.73
CA ARG A 68 18.30 -1.28 7.88
C ARG A 68 19.01 -1.12 6.52
N PRO A 69 19.77 -0.02 6.33
CA PRO A 69 20.39 0.31 5.06
C PRO A 69 21.65 -0.52 4.82
N THR A 70 21.56 -1.52 3.95
CA THR A 70 22.72 -2.32 3.50
C THR A 70 22.96 -2.11 2.00
N LYS A 71 24.21 -2.32 1.55
CA LYS A 71 24.53 -2.27 0.11
C LYS A 71 23.70 -3.29 -0.70
N THR A 72 23.49 -4.49 -0.14
CA THR A 72 22.69 -5.55 -0.78
C THR A 72 21.24 -5.14 -1.01
N ARG A 73 20.58 -4.54 -0.01
CA ARG A 73 19.19 -4.09 -0.13
C ARG A 73 19.04 -2.96 -1.15
N ARG A 74 19.94 -1.97 -1.10
CA ARG A 74 19.96 -0.87 -2.07
C ARG A 74 20.22 -1.35 -3.49
N GLY A 75 21.19 -2.26 -3.67
CA GLY A 75 21.47 -2.89 -4.95
C GLY A 75 20.25 -3.62 -5.50
N ARG A 76 19.51 -4.34 -4.65
CA ARG A 76 18.28 -5.02 -5.05
C ARG A 76 17.18 -4.06 -5.48
N VAL A 77 16.96 -2.96 -4.75
CA VAL A 77 16.00 -1.91 -5.17
C VAL A 77 16.37 -1.37 -6.56
N ALA A 78 17.65 -1.09 -6.80
CA ALA A 78 18.13 -0.64 -8.11
C ALA A 78 17.92 -1.69 -9.22
N ASP A 79 18.21 -2.96 -8.92
CA ASP A 79 17.99 -4.09 -9.85
C ASP A 79 16.49 -4.30 -10.15
N THR A 80 15.61 -4.08 -9.17
CA THR A 80 14.15 -4.13 -9.35
C THR A 80 13.66 -3.00 -10.25
N LEU A 81 14.07 -1.75 -9.98
CA LEU A 81 13.75 -0.60 -10.82
C LEU A 81 14.24 -0.78 -12.26
N ARG A 82 15.45 -1.33 -12.42
CA ARG A 82 16.00 -1.67 -13.74
C ARG A 82 15.14 -2.72 -14.44
N ALA A 83 14.76 -3.78 -13.75
CA ALA A 83 13.95 -4.85 -14.33
C ALA A 83 12.54 -4.39 -14.73
N ILE A 84 11.88 -3.57 -13.90
CA ILE A 84 10.57 -2.97 -14.22
C ILE A 84 10.67 -2.13 -15.50
N LYS A 85 11.69 -1.26 -15.62
CA LYS A 85 11.92 -0.48 -16.84
C LYS A 85 12.11 -1.37 -18.08
N LEU A 86 12.96 -2.40 -17.98
CA LEU A 86 13.21 -3.31 -19.09
C LEU A 86 11.94 -4.07 -19.50
N ARG A 87 11.17 -4.55 -18.52
CA ARG A 87 9.93 -5.29 -18.75
C ARG A 87 8.82 -4.42 -19.34
N SER A 88 8.86 -3.12 -19.07
CA SER A 88 8.02 -2.07 -19.69
C SER A 88 8.62 -1.50 -21.00
N ARG A 89 9.59 -2.19 -21.62
CA ARG A 89 10.24 -1.79 -22.88
C ARG A 89 10.82 -0.36 -22.85
N GLY A 90 11.33 0.04 -21.68
CA GLY A 90 11.94 1.35 -21.45
C GLY A 90 10.96 2.45 -21.05
N ASP A 91 9.65 2.24 -21.16
CA ASP A 91 8.64 3.26 -20.87
C ASP A 91 7.56 2.72 -19.94
N VAL A 92 7.72 3.03 -18.65
CA VAL A 92 6.78 2.64 -17.59
C VAL A 92 5.45 3.39 -17.67
N SER A 93 5.38 4.53 -18.37
CA SER A 93 4.17 5.35 -18.47
C SER A 93 3.15 4.83 -19.48
N LYS A 94 3.54 3.88 -20.35
CA LYS A 94 2.65 3.27 -21.36
C LYS A 94 1.55 2.38 -20.78
N ASN A 95 1.60 2.05 -19.48
CA ASN A 95 0.50 1.33 -18.86
C ASN A 95 -0.78 2.19 -18.92
N ARG A 96 -1.88 1.59 -19.37
CA ARG A 96 -3.16 2.28 -19.54
C ARG A 96 -3.88 2.52 -18.21
N TYR A 97 -3.52 1.77 -17.17
CA TYR A 97 -4.10 1.78 -15.83
C TYR A 97 -3.41 2.86 -14.98
N TYR A 98 -4.18 3.84 -14.46
CA TYR A 98 -3.63 4.97 -13.70
C TYR A 98 -3.28 4.59 -12.26
N ASP A 99 -4.07 3.70 -11.65
CA ASP A 99 -3.75 3.03 -10.39
C ASP A 99 -2.39 2.32 -10.44
N ASP A 100 -2.17 1.43 -11.42
CA ASP A 100 -0.88 0.75 -11.62
C ASP A 100 0.29 1.73 -11.66
N LYS A 101 0.15 2.79 -12.47
CA LYS A 101 1.16 3.85 -12.61
C LYS A 101 1.40 4.58 -11.30
N ALA A 102 0.33 4.95 -10.59
CA ALA A 102 0.40 5.66 -9.33
C ALA A 102 1.09 4.83 -8.25
N TRP A 103 0.81 3.52 -8.16
CA TRP A 103 1.52 2.62 -7.25
C TRP A 103 3.03 2.59 -7.50
N LEU A 104 3.46 2.46 -8.76
CA LEU A 104 4.89 2.49 -9.07
C LEU A 104 5.49 3.86 -8.78
N ALA A 105 4.80 4.95 -9.13
CA ALA A 105 5.29 6.30 -8.91
C ALA A 105 5.47 6.60 -7.41
N VAL A 106 4.52 6.20 -6.55
CA VAL A 106 4.65 6.33 -5.10
C VAL A 106 5.84 5.52 -4.58
N ALA A 107 5.98 4.25 -4.96
CA ALA A 107 7.11 3.43 -4.53
C ALA A 107 8.45 4.00 -5.00
N TRP A 108 8.55 4.43 -6.26
CA TRP A 108 9.77 5.01 -6.81
C TRP A 108 10.11 6.37 -6.17
N ASN A 109 9.11 7.21 -5.89
CA ASN A 109 9.30 8.45 -5.14
C ASN A 109 9.85 8.15 -3.72
N ARG A 110 9.34 7.13 -3.03
CA ARG A 110 9.88 6.69 -1.73
C ARG A 110 11.33 6.20 -1.82
N ALA A 111 11.70 5.55 -2.92
CA ALA A 111 13.06 5.04 -3.12
C ALA A 111 14.13 6.15 -3.14
N LEU A 112 13.74 7.40 -3.44
CA LEU A 112 14.65 8.56 -3.44
C LEU A 112 15.21 8.87 -2.04
N ALA A 113 14.59 8.38 -0.97
CA ALA A 113 15.12 8.48 0.39
C ALA A 113 16.31 7.53 0.64
N LEU A 114 16.62 6.60 -0.28
CA LEU A 114 17.74 5.67 -0.16
C LEU A 114 18.99 6.27 -0.82
N GLU A 115 20.11 6.22 -0.08
CA GLU A 115 21.42 6.65 -0.60
C GLU A 115 21.77 5.91 -1.91
N GLY A 116 22.09 6.65 -2.97
CA GLY A 116 22.48 6.09 -4.27
C GLY A 116 21.31 5.79 -5.22
N ILE A 117 20.07 6.08 -4.83
CA ILE A 117 18.91 6.11 -5.75
C ILE A 117 18.61 7.57 -6.09
N GLU A 118 18.85 7.94 -7.34
CA GLU A 118 18.64 9.30 -7.82
C GLU A 118 17.34 9.45 -8.59
N ARG A 119 16.85 10.69 -8.66
CA ARG A 119 15.72 11.06 -9.50
C ARG A 119 16.11 10.88 -10.98
N THR A 120 15.21 10.31 -11.78
CA THR A 120 15.49 9.99 -13.19
C THR A 120 14.39 10.52 -14.11
N LYS A 121 14.73 10.74 -15.39
CA LYS A 121 13.77 11.12 -16.43
C LYS A 121 12.59 10.17 -16.56
N SER A 122 12.78 8.87 -16.25
CA SER A 122 11.69 7.89 -16.26
C SER A 122 10.68 8.13 -15.14
N LEU A 123 11.13 8.54 -13.96
CA LEU A 123 10.25 8.93 -12.87
C LEU A 123 9.53 10.24 -13.20
N ASP A 124 10.25 11.24 -13.72
CA ASP A 124 9.64 12.51 -14.16
C ASP A 124 8.53 12.28 -15.21
N ALA A 125 8.80 11.45 -16.21
CA ALA A 125 7.83 11.12 -17.24
C ALA A 125 6.61 10.36 -16.68
N LEU A 126 6.81 9.46 -15.72
CA LEU A 126 5.72 8.73 -15.06
C LEU A 126 4.84 9.67 -14.23
N GLU A 127 5.44 10.52 -13.39
CA GLU A 127 4.72 11.52 -12.59
C GLU A 127 3.96 12.51 -13.49
N PHE A 128 4.60 13.00 -14.56
CA PHE A 128 3.96 13.88 -15.53
C PHE A 128 2.80 13.18 -16.26
N ASN A 129 2.96 11.91 -16.64
CA ASN A 129 1.91 11.15 -17.30
C ASN A 129 0.68 10.94 -16.41
N ILE A 130 0.88 10.74 -15.10
CA ILE A 130 -0.22 10.68 -14.13
C ILE A 130 -0.89 12.05 -14.04
N LEU A 131 -0.12 13.13 -13.86
CA LEU A 131 -0.67 14.49 -13.79
C LEU A 131 -1.47 14.88 -15.04
N ALA A 132 -0.94 14.59 -16.23
CA ALA A 132 -1.58 14.86 -17.51
C ALA A 132 -2.81 13.98 -17.77
N GLY A 133 -3.00 12.92 -16.97
CA GLY A 133 -4.12 12.01 -17.06
C GLY A 133 -5.38 12.46 -16.33
N ILE A 134 -5.29 13.53 -15.52
CA ILE A 134 -6.44 14.10 -14.81
C ILE A 134 -7.48 14.52 -15.83
N ASP A 135 -8.70 14.00 -15.66
CA ASP A 135 -9.82 14.39 -16.51
C ASP A 135 -10.19 15.85 -16.22
N PRO A 136 -10.27 16.71 -17.25
CA PRO A 136 -10.50 18.14 -17.05
C PRO A 136 -11.90 18.45 -16.51
N ASP A 137 -12.89 17.60 -16.78
CA ASP A 137 -14.27 17.82 -16.36
C ASP A 137 -14.51 17.28 -14.95
N ALA A 138 -13.97 16.10 -14.64
CA ALA A 138 -14.10 15.49 -13.31
C ALA A 138 -13.09 16.03 -12.29
N GLY A 139 -11.96 16.59 -12.73
CA GLY A 139 -10.86 17.04 -11.87
C GLY A 139 -10.05 15.91 -11.23
N VAL A 140 -10.34 14.66 -11.60
CA VAL A 140 -9.75 13.43 -11.04
C VAL A 140 -9.32 12.45 -12.12
N LEU A 141 -8.53 11.44 -11.75
CA LEU A 141 -8.06 10.40 -12.65
C LEU A 141 -9.15 9.36 -12.93
N PRO A 142 -9.40 9.01 -14.21
CA PRO A 142 -10.13 7.79 -14.51
C PRO A 142 -9.29 6.56 -14.14
N TRP A 143 -9.93 5.41 -13.98
CA TRP A 143 -9.24 4.15 -13.71
C TRP A 143 -8.26 3.78 -14.82
N ARG A 144 -8.70 3.96 -16.06
CA ARG A 144 -7.93 3.67 -17.26
C ARG A 144 -8.07 4.80 -18.27
N ALA A 145 -7.00 5.03 -19.03
CA ALA A 145 -7.03 5.96 -20.15
C ALA A 145 -8.18 5.64 -21.14
N GLY A 146 -9.06 6.63 -21.30
CA GLY A 146 -10.23 6.59 -22.17
C GLY A 146 -11.50 5.99 -21.55
N GLU A 147 -11.52 5.73 -20.24
CA GLU A 147 -12.71 5.25 -19.52
C GLU A 147 -13.35 6.34 -18.66
N THR A 148 -14.64 6.18 -18.36
CA THR A 148 -15.45 7.11 -17.56
C THR A 148 -15.76 6.56 -16.15
N PHE A 149 -14.86 5.74 -15.63
CA PHE A 149 -14.92 5.22 -14.26
C PHE A 149 -13.83 5.88 -13.43
N PHE A 150 -14.21 6.62 -12.41
CA PHE A 150 -13.31 7.36 -11.51
C PHE A 150 -13.31 6.68 -10.15
N ASN A 151 -12.13 6.28 -9.65
CA ASN A 151 -12.06 5.40 -8.50
C ASN A 151 -10.95 5.79 -7.51
N VAL A 152 -11.10 5.39 -6.26
CA VAL A 152 -10.10 5.59 -5.21
C VAL A 152 -8.73 4.98 -5.56
N PRO A 153 -8.64 3.78 -6.16
CA PRO A 153 -7.35 3.17 -6.52
C PRO A 153 -6.45 4.02 -7.41
N SER A 154 -7.04 4.86 -8.27
CA SER A 154 -6.28 5.78 -9.11
C SER A 154 -6.01 7.10 -8.39
N ASN A 155 -6.96 7.59 -7.60
CA ASN A 155 -6.92 8.94 -7.03
C ASN A 155 -6.25 9.01 -5.65
N GLY A 156 -6.44 8.03 -4.77
CA GLY A 156 -5.78 7.98 -3.46
C GLY A 156 -4.24 7.95 -3.57
N PRO A 157 -3.65 6.98 -4.29
CA PRO A 157 -2.20 6.94 -4.53
C PRO A 157 -1.68 8.15 -5.30
N ALA A 158 -2.45 8.68 -6.26
CA ALA A 158 -2.06 9.90 -6.97
C ALA A 158 -2.05 11.12 -6.05
N SER A 159 -3.02 11.28 -5.15
CA SER A 159 -3.03 12.36 -4.15
C SER A 159 -1.81 12.27 -3.22
N ILE A 160 -1.44 11.07 -2.77
CA ILE A 160 -0.21 10.85 -1.99
C ILE A 160 1.02 11.35 -2.77
N LEU A 161 1.13 10.96 -4.04
CA LEU A 161 2.23 11.37 -4.92
C LEU A 161 2.25 12.89 -5.14
N PHE A 162 1.08 13.49 -5.41
CA PHE A 162 0.95 14.92 -5.65
C PHE A 162 1.33 15.74 -4.42
N ALA A 163 0.87 15.36 -3.23
CA ALA A 163 1.25 16.01 -1.99
C ALA A 163 2.77 15.96 -1.77
N ARG A 164 3.39 14.78 -1.91
CA ARG A 164 4.84 14.60 -1.76
C ARG A 164 5.70 15.32 -2.81
N THR A 165 5.11 15.70 -3.94
CA THR A 165 5.82 16.38 -5.03
C THR A 165 5.47 17.86 -5.14
N GLY A 166 4.83 18.43 -4.11
CA GLY A 166 4.49 19.85 -4.04
C GLY A 166 3.29 20.28 -4.90
N ARG A 167 2.55 19.32 -5.46
CA ARG A 167 1.33 19.57 -6.27
C ARG A 167 0.10 19.55 -5.37
N LEU A 168 0.15 20.33 -4.29
CA LEU A 168 -0.81 20.26 -3.19
C LEU A 168 -2.25 20.50 -3.65
N ASP A 169 -2.47 21.46 -4.56
CA ASP A 169 -3.80 21.75 -5.11
C ASP A 169 -4.42 20.51 -5.77
N LYS A 170 -3.64 19.73 -6.52
CA LYS A 170 -4.11 18.51 -7.19
C LYS A 170 -4.37 17.38 -6.21
N ALA A 171 -3.55 17.28 -5.17
CA ALA A 171 -3.78 16.32 -4.09
C ALA A 171 -5.11 16.61 -3.37
N ARG A 172 -5.34 17.89 -3.02
CA ARG A 172 -6.58 18.36 -2.39
C ARG A 172 -7.79 18.11 -3.28
N THR A 173 -7.79 18.57 -4.54
CA THR A 173 -8.90 18.36 -5.48
C THR A 173 -9.32 16.89 -5.56
N ALA A 174 -8.36 15.97 -5.71
CA ALA A 174 -8.68 14.56 -5.83
C ALA A 174 -9.13 13.92 -4.51
N THR A 175 -8.56 14.34 -3.37
CA THR A 175 -8.96 13.83 -2.05
C THR A 175 -10.32 14.37 -1.61
N ASP A 176 -10.61 15.65 -1.87
CA ASP A 176 -11.89 16.28 -1.57
C ASP A 176 -12.99 15.65 -2.43
N TRP A 177 -12.72 15.41 -3.72
CA TRP A 177 -13.64 14.68 -4.59
C TRP A 177 -13.98 13.29 -4.04
N ILE A 178 -13.01 12.56 -3.47
CA ILE A 178 -13.27 11.27 -2.83
C ILE A 178 -14.23 11.45 -1.64
N PHE A 179 -14.00 12.43 -0.77
CA PHE A 179 -14.87 12.66 0.39
C PHE A 179 -16.28 13.07 -0.01
N ASP A 180 -16.42 13.95 -0.99
CA ASP A 180 -17.71 14.46 -1.46
C ASP A 180 -18.57 13.40 -2.14
N ASN A 181 -17.93 12.41 -2.79
CA ASN A 181 -18.63 11.50 -3.70
C ASN A 181 -18.65 10.04 -3.23
N LEU A 182 -17.69 9.63 -2.41
CA LEU A 182 -17.45 8.22 -2.10
C LEU A 182 -17.55 7.90 -0.60
N SER A 183 -17.93 8.86 0.24
CA SER A 183 -18.20 8.59 1.65
C SER A 183 -19.44 7.72 1.82
N ALA A 184 -19.30 6.56 2.47
CA ALA A 184 -20.41 5.69 2.82
C ALA A 184 -20.99 6.04 4.20
N ASP A 185 -22.23 5.63 4.48
CA ASP A 185 -22.90 5.85 5.78
C ASP A 185 -22.13 5.28 6.98
N SER A 186 -21.28 4.28 6.74
CA SER A 186 -20.41 3.68 7.77
C SER A 186 -19.19 4.54 8.14
N GLY A 187 -18.96 5.65 7.42
CA GLY A 187 -17.73 6.44 7.48
C GLY A 187 -16.54 5.82 6.74
N LEU A 188 -16.75 4.71 6.03
CA LEU A 188 -15.77 4.13 5.10
C LEU A 188 -15.92 4.72 3.70
N ILE A 189 -14.95 4.44 2.83
CA ILE A 189 -14.88 4.96 1.46
C ILE A 189 -15.24 3.87 0.45
N ASN A 190 -16.22 4.18 -0.41
CA ASN A 190 -16.66 3.39 -1.57
C ASN A 190 -15.60 3.38 -2.68
N ASP A 191 -15.74 2.47 -3.64
CA ASP A 191 -14.68 2.21 -4.63
C ASP A 191 -14.54 3.31 -5.68
N GLY A 192 -15.66 3.80 -6.22
CA GLY A 192 -15.62 4.80 -7.29
C GLY A 192 -16.99 5.16 -7.84
N ILE A 193 -17.01 6.04 -8.83
CA ILE A 193 -18.19 6.43 -9.61
C ILE A 193 -17.99 6.04 -11.06
N ARG A 194 -19.00 5.39 -11.63
CA ARG A 194 -19.09 5.12 -13.06
C ARG A 194 -20.07 6.10 -13.70
N MET A 195 -19.58 6.90 -14.64
CA MET A 195 -20.46 7.77 -15.42
C MET A 195 -21.17 6.94 -16.48
N ARG A 196 -22.50 6.87 -16.39
CA ARG A 196 -23.37 6.24 -17.38
C ARG A 196 -24.28 7.26 -18.06
N MET A 197 -24.97 6.84 -19.11
CA MET A 197 -25.93 7.69 -19.84
C MET A 197 -27.06 8.23 -18.94
N ASN A 198 -27.43 7.50 -17.89
CA ASN A 198 -28.48 7.88 -16.93
C ASN A 198 -27.95 8.62 -15.69
N GLY A 199 -26.66 8.97 -15.66
CA GLY A 199 -26.02 9.69 -14.56
C GLY A 199 -24.88 8.93 -13.88
N PRO A 200 -24.27 9.53 -12.85
CA PRO A 200 -23.23 8.88 -12.05
C PRO A 200 -23.81 7.72 -11.22
N GLU A 201 -23.17 6.56 -11.27
CA GLU A 201 -23.47 5.40 -10.44
C GLU A 201 -22.31 5.15 -9.47
N VAL A 202 -22.57 5.24 -8.17
CA VAL A 202 -21.59 4.90 -7.13
C VAL A 202 -21.42 3.38 -7.05
N VAL A 203 -20.18 2.92 -7.08
CA VAL A 203 -19.80 1.54 -6.81
C VAL A 203 -19.56 1.41 -5.30
N ASP A 204 -20.59 0.96 -4.59
CA ASP A 204 -20.69 0.83 -3.12
C ASP A 204 -19.89 -0.36 -2.55
N LYS A 205 -18.70 -0.60 -3.10
CA LYS A 205 -17.79 -1.64 -2.62
C LYS A 205 -16.77 -1.08 -1.67
N ILE A 206 -16.61 -1.76 -0.54
CA ILE A 206 -15.62 -1.43 0.47
C ILE A 206 -14.42 -2.34 0.32
N TYR A 207 -13.25 -1.73 0.14
CA TYR A 207 -11.97 -2.41 0.09
C TYR A 207 -10.98 -1.77 1.05
N THR A 208 -10.14 -2.57 1.71
CA THR A 208 -9.24 -2.09 2.78
C THR A 208 -8.19 -1.10 2.27
N TYR A 209 -7.63 -1.33 1.08
CA TYR A 209 -6.64 -0.44 0.46
C TYR A 209 -7.17 0.95 0.12
N ASN A 210 -8.44 1.09 -0.28
CA ASN A 210 -9.07 2.39 -0.52
C ASN A 210 -8.99 3.24 0.75
N GLN A 211 -9.35 2.64 1.89
CA GLN A 211 -9.28 3.31 3.20
C GLN A 211 -7.84 3.71 3.52
N GLY A 212 -6.88 2.80 3.29
CA GLY A 212 -5.46 3.06 3.49
C GLY A 212 -4.95 4.24 2.65
N THR A 213 -5.25 4.28 1.36
CA THR A 213 -4.77 5.36 0.48
C THR A 213 -5.37 6.70 0.80
N VAL A 214 -6.64 6.75 1.22
CA VAL A 214 -7.29 7.99 1.65
C VAL A 214 -6.67 8.48 2.96
N LEU A 215 -6.40 7.59 3.93
CA LEU A 215 -5.62 7.95 5.13
C LEU A 215 -4.24 8.52 4.77
N GLY A 216 -3.54 7.85 3.85
CA GLY A 216 -2.22 8.30 3.38
C GLY A 216 -2.28 9.66 2.71
N ALA A 217 -3.23 9.87 1.79
CA ALA A 217 -3.40 11.12 1.06
C ALA A 217 -3.70 12.28 2.01
N SER A 218 -4.72 12.11 2.88
CA SER A 218 -5.08 13.12 3.87
C SER A 218 -3.94 13.46 4.81
N LEU A 219 -3.13 12.46 5.22
CA LEU A 219 -1.99 12.69 6.09
C LEU A 219 -0.87 13.49 5.39
N GLU A 220 -0.53 13.15 4.14
CA GLU A 220 0.47 13.91 3.39
C GLU A 220 0.01 15.35 3.13
N ILE A 221 -1.28 15.54 2.79
CA ILE A 221 -1.87 16.88 2.59
C ILE A 221 -1.85 17.69 3.88
N ALA A 222 -2.30 17.12 5.00
CA ALA A 222 -2.31 17.79 6.29
C ALA A 222 -0.91 18.22 6.73
N LEU A 223 0.09 17.35 6.55
CA LEU A 223 1.47 17.66 6.89
C LEU A 223 2.05 18.75 5.98
N ALA A 224 1.80 18.69 4.67
CA ALA A 224 2.25 19.72 3.74
C ALA A 224 1.62 21.11 4.03
N LEU A 225 0.32 21.14 4.35
CA LEU A 225 -0.37 22.39 4.72
C LEU A 225 0.20 23.02 5.99
N ARG A 226 0.62 22.21 6.96
CA ARG A 226 1.25 22.68 8.20
C ARG A 226 2.66 23.18 7.97
N GLU A 227 3.45 22.47 7.16
CA GLU A 227 4.80 22.90 6.78
C GLU A 227 4.78 24.26 6.06
N ASP A 228 3.83 24.47 5.15
CA ASP A 228 3.64 25.71 4.38
C ASP A 228 3.41 26.96 5.25
N VAL A 229 2.82 26.79 6.44
CA VAL A 229 2.56 27.90 7.40
C VAL A 229 3.62 28.00 8.50
N GLY A 230 4.71 27.23 8.39
CA GLY A 230 5.82 27.23 9.36
C GLY A 230 5.49 26.55 10.69
N LEU A 231 4.38 25.81 10.78
CA LEU A 231 4.02 25.07 11.99
C LEU A 231 4.82 23.78 12.06
N GLY A 232 5.52 23.56 13.18
CA GLY A 232 6.11 22.27 13.49
C GLY A 232 5.05 21.16 13.54
N ALA A 233 5.46 19.91 13.26
CA ALA A 233 4.59 18.73 13.33
C ALA A 233 3.93 18.51 14.71
N THR A 234 4.43 19.17 15.75
CA THR A 234 3.98 19.06 17.15
C THR A 234 3.47 20.38 17.73
N GLU A 235 3.47 21.48 16.97
CA GLU A 235 3.05 22.78 17.50
C GLU A 235 1.53 22.90 17.49
N PRO A 236 0.90 23.27 18.62
CA PRO A 236 -0.54 23.51 18.66
C PRO A 236 -0.90 24.75 17.83
N ILE A 237 -2.07 24.71 17.18
CA ILE A 237 -2.62 25.85 16.42
C ILE A 237 -3.21 26.83 17.44
N ASP A 238 -2.39 27.79 17.91
CA ASP A 238 -2.76 28.68 19.04
C ASP A 238 -2.56 30.18 18.73
N SER A 239 -2.69 30.62 17.48
CA SER A 239 -2.70 32.07 17.18
C SER A 239 -3.60 32.49 16.03
N PHE A 240 -4.25 33.63 16.24
CA PHE A 240 -5.26 34.28 15.39
C PHE A 240 -4.71 34.87 14.07
N ASP A 241 -3.45 34.58 13.71
CA ASP A 241 -2.74 35.15 12.55
C ASP A 241 -2.46 34.15 11.40
N HIS A 242 -2.95 32.89 11.47
CA HIS A 242 -2.69 31.85 10.46
C HIS A 242 -3.98 31.16 9.91
N SER A 243 -5.08 31.91 9.84
CA SER A 243 -6.46 31.38 9.97
C SER A 243 -7.15 30.76 8.74
N GLU A 244 -6.45 30.30 7.69
CA GLU A 244 -7.13 29.63 6.56
C GLU A 244 -6.47 28.30 6.19
N ARG A 245 -5.13 28.29 6.03
CA ARG A 245 -4.39 27.06 5.70
C ARG A 245 -4.14 26.13 6.89
N ALA A 246 -4.04 26.67 8.11
CA ALA A 246 -4.02 25.82 9.32
C ALA A 246 -5.38 25.13 9.51
N ASP A 247 -6.47 25.87 9.27
CA ASP A 247 -7.84 25.35 9.28
C ASP A 247 -8.06 24.30 8.18
N ASP A 248 -7.50 24.50 6.98
CA ASP A 248 -7.50 23.48 5.92
C ASP A 248 -6.86 22.16 6.37
N SER A 249 -5.78 22.21 7.17
CA SER A 249 -5.15 20.99 7.70
C SER A 249 -6.07 20.25 8.68
N VAL A 250 -6.89 20.98 9.44
CA VAL A 250 -7.85 20.42 10.40
C VAL A 250 -8.94 19.61 9.70
N PHE A 251 -9.35 20.01 8.50
CA PHE A 251 -10.28 19.24 7.67
C PHE A 251 -9.77 17.82 7.41
N TYR A 252 -8.54 17.68 6.90
CA TYR A 252 -7.95 16.37 6.62
C TYR A 252 -7.65 15.57 7.89
N ILE A 253 -7.19 16.23 8.96
CA ILE A 253 -6.97 15.59 10.26
C ILE A 253 -8.28 15.02 10.83
N THR A 254 -9.39 15.74 10.69
CA THR A 254 -10.71 15.29 11.14
C THR A 254 -11.14 14.03 10.38
N HIS A 255 -11.01 14.03 9.04
CA HIS A 255 -11.31 12.86 8.23
C HIS A 255 -10.40 11.67 8.56
N ILE A 256 -9.12 11.88 8.90
CA ILE A 256 -8.24 10.81 9.37
C ILE A 256 -8.79 10.19 10.66
N ARG A 257 -9.22 11.00 11.63
CA ARG A 257 -9.77 10.51 12.90
C ARG A 257 -11.03 9.68 12.67
N GLU A 258 -11.94 10.18 11.85
CA GLU A 258 -13.20 9.53 11.53
C GLU A 258 -12.99 8.21 10.77
N LEU A 259 -12.13 8.22 9.75
CA LEU A 259 -11.85 7.04 8.96
C LEU A 259 -11.11 5.97 9.77
N VAL A 260 -10.15 6.33 10.63
CA VAL A 260 -9.52 5.37 11.56
C VAL A 260 -10.55 4.74 12.51
N LYS A 261 -11.50 5.53 13.02
CA LYS A 261 -12.59 5.03 13.85
C LYS A 261 -13.51 4.08 13.07
N ALA A 262 -13.89 4.43 11.84
CA ALA A 262 -14.71 3.59 10.97
C ALA A 262 -14.02 2.26 10.63
N ILE A 263 -12.72 2.29 10.29
CA ILE A 263 -11.90 1.09 10.06
C ILE A 263 -11.88 0.21 11.31
N ALA A 264 -11.65 0.79 12.48
CA ALA A 264 -11.62 0.03 13.74
C ALA A 264 -12.97 -0.60 14.09
N LEU A 265 -14.08 0.04 13.71
CA LEU A 265 -15.43 -0.43 13.99
C LEU A 265 -15.91 -1.51 13.01
N HIS A 266 -15.58 -1.36 11.72
CA HIS A 266 -16.19 -2.14 10.64
C HIS A 266 -15.22 -3.11 9.95
N LEU A 267 -13.92 -2.86 10.01
CA LEU A 267 -12.88 -3.63 9.30
C LEU A 267 -11.84 -4.24 10.25
N ALA A 268 -12.15 -4.34 11.54
CA ALA A 268 -11.29 -4.98 12.52
C ALA A 268 -12.09 -5.82 13.52
N THR A 269 -11.46 -6.87 14.07
CA THR A 269 -11.99 -7.58 15.22
C THR A 269 -12.01 -6.68 16.47
N PRO A 270 -12.74 -7.04 17.54
CA PRO A 270 -12.67 -6.32 18.82
C PRO A 270 -11.25 -6.23 19.39
N GLN A 271 -10.37 -7.18 19.05
CA GLN A 271 -8.96 -7.20 19.44
C GLN A 271 -8.08 -6.33 18.54
N GLY A 272 -8.61 -5.80 17.43
CA GLY A 272 -7.91 -4.93 16.48
C GLY A 272 -7.25 -5.65 15.32
N VAL A 273 -7.57 -6.93 15.05
CA VAL A 273 -7.04 -7.63 13.87
C VAL A 273 -7.83 -7.18 12.65
N ILE A 274 -7.14 -6.65 11.64
CA ILE A 274 -7.75 -6.18 10.38
C ILE A 274 -8.40 -7.35 9.66
N LEU A 275 -9.64 -7.16 9.21
CA LEU A 275 -10.48 -8.14 8.53
C LEU A 275 -10.60 -7.82 7.04
N CYS A 276 -10.83 -8.86 6.26
CA CYS A 276 -11.20 -8.76 4.85
C CYS A 276 -12.72 -8.50 4.74
N PRO A 277 -13.18 -7.39 4.14
CA PRO A 277 -14.60 -7.19 3.90
C PRO A 277 -15.15 -8.23 2.90
N PRO A 278 -16.46 -8.53 2.89
CA PRO A 278 -17.03 -9.62 2.09
C PRO A 278 -16.76 -9.53 0.59
N GLN A 279 -16.62 -8.31 0.06
CA GLN A 279 -16.40 -8.04 -1.36
C GLN A 279 -14.92 -8.16 -1.78
N GLU A 280 -13.99 -8.17 -0.82
CA GLU A 280 -12.55 -8.27 -1.05
C GLU A 280 -12.17 -9.75 -1.19
N THR A 281 -11.66 -10.13 -2.36
CA THR A 281 -11.16 -11.49 -2.58
C THR A 281 -9.91 -11.72 -1.74
N ARG A 282 -9.77 -12.92 -1.17
CA ARG A 282 -8.62 -13.27 -0.32
C ARG A 282 -7.41 -13.77 -1.10
N ASP A 283 -7.56 -13.92 -2.42
CA ASP A 283 -6.51 -14.30 -3.38
C ASP A 283 -6.30 -13.18 -4.42
N GLY A 284 -5.33 -13.41 -5.32
CA GLY A 284 -5.08 -12.49 -6.42
C GLY A 284 -4.82 -11.08 -5.92
N ASP A 285 -5.50 -10.11 -6.52
CA ASP A 285 -5.29 -8.69 -6.20
C ASP A 285 -5.74 -8.33 -4.77
N GLY A 286 -6.90 -8.85 -4.34
CA GLY A 286 -7.50 -8.50 -3.05
C GLY A 286 -6.66 -8.90 -1.84
N ALA A 287 -5.83 -9.93 -1.97
CA ALA A 287 -4.88 -10.34 -0.93
C ALA A 287 -3.90 -9.23 -0.50
N LEU A 288 -3.56 -8.30 -1.41
CA LEU A 288 -2.60 -7.23 -1.16
C LEU A 288 -3.21 -6.10 -0.33
N PHE A 289 -4.54 -5.95 -0.34
CA PHE A 289 -5.21 -4.73 0.11
C PHE A 289 -5.01 -4.43 1.60
N LYS A 290 -5.09 -5.46 2.47
CA LYS A 290 -4.85 -5.30 3.92
C LYS A 290 -3.45 -4.81 4.24
N GLY A 291 -2.44 -5.23 3.48
CA GLY A 291 -1.07 -4.75 3.63
C GLY A 291 -0.98 -3.26 3.38
N ILE A 292 -1.63 -2.77 2.32
CA ILE A 292 -1.69 -1.34 1.98
C ILE A 292 -2.36 -0.55 3.11
N LEU A 293 -3.48 -1.05 3.64
CA LEU A 293 -4.12 -0.44 4.81
C LEU A 293 -3.16 -0.37 6.01
N ALA A 294 -2.48 -1.47 6.34
CA ALA A 294 -1.54 -1.52 7.45
C ALA A 294 -0.38 -0.52 7.30
N ARG A 295 0.14 -0.32 6.07
CA ARG A 295 1.16 0.70 5.78
C ARG A 295 0.70 2.08 6.20
N TYR A 296 -0.47 2.50 5.75
CA TYR A 296 -0.94 3.87 6.01
C TYR A 296 -1.49 4.06 7.42
N LEU A 297 -2.01 3.01 8.07
CA LEU A 297 -2.27 3.02 9.50
C LEU A 297 -0.99 3.23 10.33
N ALA A 298 0.12 2.61 9.91
CA ALA A 298 1.41 2.86 10.57
C ALA A 298 1.93 4.28 10.31
N ASP A 299 1.70 4.86 9.13
CA ASP A 299 2.01 6.26 8.88
C ASP A 299 1.17 7.19 9.78
N VAL A 300 -0.13 6.96 9.93
CA VAL A 300 -0.98 7.70 10.87
C VAL A 300 -0.47 7.54 12.31
N ALA A 301 -0.17 6.32 12.74
CA ALA A 301 0.33 6.04 14.09
C ALA A 301 1.65 6.76 14.43
N LEU A 302 2.48 7.02 13.42
CA LEU A 302 3.83 7.57 13.59
C LEU A 302 3.95 9.06 13.26
N ARG A 303 3.10 9.59 12.38
CA ARG A 303 3.29 10.93 11.77
C ARG A 303 2.12 11.88 11.99
N LEU A 304 0.94 11.41 12.41
CA LEU A 304 -0.14 12.33 12.76
C LEU A 304 0.33 13.26 13.90
N PRO A 305 0.09 14.58 13.84
CA PRO A 305 0.48 15.51 14.90
C PRO A 305 -0.01 15.08 16.29
N GLU A 306 0.79 15.30 17.34
CA GLU A 306 0.45 14.99 18.74
C GLU A 306 -0.12 16.20 19.51
N ASP A 307 -0.64 17.19 18.76
CA ASP A 307 -1.13 18.48 19.25
C ASP A 307 -2.52 18.44 19.90
N SER A 308 -3.23 17.30 19.85
CA SER A 308 -4.55 17.14 20.46
C SER A 308 -4.76 15.76 21.09
N ARG A 309 -5.66 15.66 22.07
CA ARG A 309 -6.03 14.39 22.73
C ARG A 309 -6.64 13.40 21.74
N GLU A 310 -7.45 13.88 20.81
CA GLU A 310 -8.08 13.12 19.74
C GLU A 310 -7.03 12.55 18.79
N ASN A 311 -6.03 13.35 18.40
CA ASN A 311 -4.93 12.87 17.58
C ASN A 311 -4.13 11.78 18.28
N ILE A 312 -3.76 11.98 19.55
CA ILE A 312 -3.07 10.97 20.36
C ILE A 312 -3.89 9.67 20.44
N ALA A 313 -5.21 9.77 20.64
CA ALA A 313 -6.10 8.62 20.67
C ALA A 313 -6.15 7.89 19.31
N THR A 314 -6.29 8.63 18.21
CA THR A 314 -6.29 8.09 16.84
C THR A 314 -4.98 7.36 16.53
N ARG A 315 -3.83 7.93 16.89
CA ARG A 315 -2.52 7.27 16.75
C ARG A 315 -2.46 5.94 17.50
N LYS A 316 -2.97 5.90 18.73
CA LYS A 316 -3.03 4.66 19.55
C LYS A 316 -3.95 3.62 18.93
N VAL A 317 -5.10 4.02 18.36
CA VAL A 317 -6.02 3.11 17.67
C VAL A 317 -5.36 2.53 16.43
N ALA A 318 -4.76 3.37 15.58
CA ALA A 318 -4.05 2.92 14.38
C ALA A 318 -2.88 1.97 14.72
N ALA A 319 -2.07 2.33 15.72
CA ALA A 319 -0.96 1.49 16.19
C ALA A 319 -1.46 0.12 16.69
N ARG A 320 -2.53 0.10 17.50
CA ARG A 320 -3.13 -1.12 18.01
C ARG A 320 -3.60 -2.04 16.89
N MET A 321 -4.24 -1.52 15.84
CA MET A 321 -4.69 -2.34 14.72
C MET A 321 -3.52 -3.01 13.99
N VAL A 322 -2.45 -2.26 13.72
CA VAL A 322 -1.24 -2.80 13.08
C VAL A 322 -0.58 -3.86 13.97
N MET A 323 -0.38 -3.55 15.25
CA MET A 323 0.33 -4.47 16.16
C MET A 323 -0.48 -5.74 16.46
N ALA A 324 -1.79 -5.64 16.67
CA ALA A 324 -2.66 -6.80 16.89
C ALA A 324 -2.73 -7.70 15.65
N SER A 325 -2.85 -7.09 14.46
CA SER A 325 -2.80 -7.81 13.19
C SER A 325 -1.47 -8.53 12.99
N ALA A 326 -0.36 -7.83 13.23
CA ALA A 326 0.98 -8.41 13.09
C ALA A 326 1.21 -9.57 14.06
N GLU A 327 0.66 -9.49 15.27
CA GLU A 327 0.76 -10.56 16.25
C GLU A 327 -0.08 -11.78 15.86
N SER A 328 -1.33 -11.57 15.43
CA SER A 328 -2.18 -12.64 14.92
C SER A 328 -1.54 -13.32 13.71
N LEU A 329 -1.12 -12.55 12.69
CA LEU A 329 -0.48 -13.10 11.49
C LEU A 329 0.77 -13.91 11.82
N TRP A 330 1.64 -13.38 12.69
CA TRP A 330 2.87 -14.09 13.05
C TRP A 330 2.61 -15.40 13.80
N ASN A 331 1.63 -15.42 14.70
CA ASN A 331 1.30 -16.61 15.47
C ASN A 331 0.60 -17.67 14.63
N ARG A 332 -0.02 -17.27 13.51
CA ARG A 332 -0.76 -18.13 12.58
C ARG A 332 -0.01 -18.46 11.30
N ARG A 333 1.21 -17.96 11.15
CA ARG A 333 2.08 -18.28 10.01
C ARG A 333 2.41 -19.78 10.01
N LEU A 334 2.61 -20.32 8.82
CA LEU A 334 3.23 -21.62 8.64
C LEU A 334 4.73 -21.43 8.49
N GLU A 335 5.53 -22.34 9.02
CA GLU A 335 6.98 -22.33 8.84
C GLU A 335 7.38 -23.41 7.83
N VAL A 336 8.07 -23.02 6.76
CA VAL A 336 8.60 -23.92 5.73
C VAL A 336 10.06 -23.59 5.52
N ASP A 337 10.93 -24.58 5.71
CA ASP A 337 12.40 -24.44 5.66
C ASP A 337 12.93 -23.31 6.56
N GLY A 338 12.32 -23.13 7.74
CA GLY A 338 12.70 -22.08 8.70
C GLY A 338 12.19 -20.67 8.36
N LEU A 339 11.43 -20.50 7.28
CA LEU A 339 10.93 -19.21 6.81
C LEU A 339 9.39 -19.14 6.81
N PRO A 340 8.80 -17.96 7.12
CA PRO A 340 7.35 -17.82 7.27
C PRO A 340 6.59 -17.89 5.95
N VAL A 341 5.43 -18.54 5.94
CA VAL A 341 4.36 -18.44 4.93
C VAL A 341 3.15 -17.80 5.62
N PHE A 342 2.65 -16.71 5.05
CA PHE A 342 1.55 -15.94 5.61
C PHE A 342 0.19 -16.38 5.08
N ALA A 343 -0.82 -16.32 5.95
CA ALA A 343 -2.22 -16.55 5.60
C ALA A 343 -2.82 -15.34 4.88
N SER A 344 -3.75 -15.59 3.95
CA SER A 344 -4.54 -14.52 3.33
C SER A 344 -5.48 -13.83 4.32
N GLU A 345 -5.96 -14.58 5.31
CA GLU A 345 -6.82 -14.11 6.39
C GLU A 345 -6.04 -14.13 7.70
N TRP A 346 -5.82 -12.96 8.30
CA TRP A 346 -4.93 -12.82 9.46
C TRP A 346 -5.54 -13.35 10.76
N THR A 347 -6.81 -13.77 10.73
CA THR A 347 -7.49 -14.49 11.81
C THR A 347 -7.42 -16.02 11.69
N GLN A 348 -6.86 -16.55 10.60
CA GLN A 348 -6.79 -17.98 10.30
C GLN A 348 -5.34 -18.47 10.15
N ASP A 349 -5.14 -19.77 10.32
CA ASP A 349 -3.82 -20.40 10.17
C ASP A 349 -3.46 -20.55 8.68
N ALA A 350 -2.21 -20.24 8.36
CA ALA A 350 -1.69 -20.34 7.00
C ALA A 350 -1.63 -21.79 6.53
N ARG A 351 -1.97 -22.03 5.26
CA ARG A 351 -1.97 -23.35 4.66
C ARG A 351 -0.72 -23.57 3.80
N LEU A 352 -0.21 -24.80 3.78
CA LEU A 352 0.98 -25.15 3.00
C LEU A 352 0.69 -25.01 1.50
N PRO A 353 1.42 -24.15 0.76
CA PRO A 353 1.24 -24.02 -0.68
C PRO A 353 1.69 -25.31 -1.38
N HIS A 354 0.81 -25.92 -2.18
CA HIS A 354 1.16 -27.08 -3.00
C HIS A 354 0.85 -26.81 -4.46
N ASN A 355 1.74 -27.28 -5.35
CA ASN A 355 1.42 -27.41 -6.76
C ASN A 355 0.48 -28.61 -6.93
N TYR A 356 -0.67 -28.41 -7.59
CA TYR A 356 -1.53 -29.52 -7.99
C TYR A 356 -0.70 -30.57 -8.75
N GLY A 357 -0.85 -31.82 -8.31
CA GLY A 357 -0.04 -32.95 -8.74
C GLY A 357 -0.24 -33.32 -10.20
N LEU A 358 0.83 -33.88 -10.77
CA LEU A 358 0.89 -34.58 -12.04
C LEU A 358 -0.20 -35.67 -12.14
N GLY A 359 -1.36 -35.32 -12.67
CA GLY A 359 -2.46 -36.25 -12.99
C GLY A 359 -3.12 -35.85 -14.32
N PRO A 360 -3.74 -36.78 -15.06
CA PRO A 360 -4.35 -36.49 -16.36
C PRO A 360 -5.38 -35.37 -16.22
N ALA A 361 -5.29 -34.38 -17.11
CA ALA A 361 -6.00 -33.09 -17.03
C ALA A 361 -7.54 -33.17 -17.04
N THR A 362 -8.15 -34.35 -17.13
CA THR A 362 -9.59 -34.50 -17.38
C THR A 362 -10.45 -34.66 -16.13
N ILE A 363 -9.87 -34.89 -14.94
CA ILE A 363 -10.66 -35.05 -13.69
C ILE A 363 -10.57 -33.82 -12.78
N SER A 364 -9.50 -33.02 -12.90
CA SER A 364 -9.25 -31.90 -11.97
C SER A 364 -10.05 -30.63 -12.29
N GLU A 365 -10.60 -30.49 -13.50
CA GLU A 365 -11.50 -29.38 -13.86
C GLU A 365 -12.96 -29.65 -13.45
N ALA A 366 -13.34 -30.93 -13.28
CA ALA A 366 -14.72 -31.33 -12.98
C ALA A 366 -15.05 -31.30 -11.47
N VAL A 367 -14.05 -31.28 -10.60
CA VAL A 367 -14.22 -31.18 -9.15
C VAL A 367 -13.61 -29.84 -8.73
N GLY A 368 -14.44 -28.86 -8.36
CA GLY A 368 -14.04 -27.51 -7.97
C GLY A 368 -13.06 -27.46 -6.79
N LEU A 369 -11.81 -27.83 -7.03
CA LEU A 369 -10.76 -27.96 -6.04
C LEU A 369 -10.12 -26.60 -5.75
N VAL A 370 -10.13 -26.24 -4.47
CA VAL A 370 -9.87 -24.93 -3.87
C VAL A 370 -8.43 -24.43 -4.12
N ARG A 371 -8.27 -23.34 -4.89
CA ARG A 371 -7.03 -22.57 -5.00
C ARG A 371 -6.50 -22.21 -3.60
N ILE A 372 -5.22 -22.43 -3.33
CA ILE A 372 -4.57 -22.07 -2.05
C ILE A 372 -4.04 -20.65 -2.19
N ASP A 373 -4.69 -19.71 -1.53
CA ASP A 373 -4.38 -18.27 -1.59
C ASP A 373 -2.91 -17.99 -1.22
N GLU A 374 -2.37 -18.69 -0.23
CA GLU A 374 -1.01 -18.48 0.31
C GLU A 374 0.10 -18.72 -0.70
N ARG A 375 -0.21 -19.31 -1.85
CA ARG A 375 0.71 -19.41 -2.99
C ARG A 375 1.00 -18.04 -3.63
N ASP A 376 0.05 -17.12 -3.61
CA ASP A 376 0.11 -15.87 -4.35
C ASP A 376 1.08 -14.87 -3.70
N LEU A 377 1.90 -14.22 -4.53
CA LEU A 377 2.84 -13.17 -4.11
C LEU A 377 2.14 -12.05 -3.34
N SER A 378 0.93 -11.65 -3.76
CA SER A 378 0.15 -10.60 -3.11
C SER A 378 -0.15 -10.90 -1.64
N VAL A 379 -0.50 -12.14 -1.28
CA VAL A 379 -0.69 -12.58 0.12
C VAL A 379 0.61 -12.39 0.90
N GLN A 380 1.72 -12.85 0.33
CA GLN A 380 3.00 -12.83 1.02
C GLN A 380 3.54 -11.39 1.15
N LEU A 381 3.34 -10.52 0.15
CA LEU A 381 3.66 -9.10 0.22
C LEU A 381 2.83 -8.37 1.28
N SER A 382 1.54 -8.70 1.39
CA SER A 382 0.63 -8.14 2.41
C SER A 382 1.15 -8.43 3.82
N GLY A 383 1.57 -9.68 4.07
CA GLY A 383 2.17 -10.08 5.34
C GLY A 383 3.53 -9.41 5.61
N TRP A 384 4.40 -9.32 4.61
CA TRP A 384 5.68 -8.60 4.76
C TRP A 384 5.47 -7.12 5.06
N MET A 385 4.57 -6.45 4.34
CA MET A 385 4.22 -5.05 4.54
C MET A 385 3.70 -4.78 5.98
N LEU A 386 2.87 -5.68 6.50
CA LEU A 386 2.39 -5.62 7.89
C LEU A 386 3.53 -5.73 8.91
N LEU A 387 4.48 -6.63 8.70
CA LEU A 387 5.61 -6.81 9.63
C LEU A 387 6.58 -5.63 9.58
N GLU A 388 6.80 -5.03 8.41
CA GLU A 388 7.56 -3.78 8.28
C GLU A 388 6.86 -2.62 8.99
N ALA A 389 5.53 -2.51 8.83
CA ALA A 389 4.71 -1.53 9.55
C ALA A 389 4.82 -1.69 11.09
N ALA A 390 4.70 -2.93 11.59
CA ALA A 390 4.88 -3.23 13.01
C ALA A 390 6.31 -2.95 13.51
N ALA A 391 7.33 -3.25 12.70
CA ALA A 391 8.72 -2.96 13.04
C ALA A 391 8.98 -1.45 13.17
N ARG A 392 8.39 -0.62 12.30
CA ARG A 392 8.47 0.85 12.39
C ARG A 392 7.85 1.35 13.71
N ILE A 393 6.65 0.89 14.05
CA ILE A 393 5.95 1.25 15.30
C ILE A 393 6.74 0.83 16.54
N ALA A 394 7.20 -0.43 16.57
CA ALA A 394 7.96 -0.95 17.70
C ALA A 394 9.29 -0.22 17.91
N THR A 395 9.97 0.16 16.82
CA THR A 395 11.23 0.92 16.88
C THR A 395 10.99 2.33 17.41
N ALA A 396 9.93 3.02 16.96
CA ALA A 396 9.57 4.33 17.46
C ALA A 396 9.24 4.30 18.97
N ALA A 397 8.43 3.34 19.41
CA ALA A 397 8.10 3.16 20.83
C ALA A 397 9.34 2.92 21.70
N ALA A 398 10.31 2.12 21.21
CA ALA A 398 11.55 1.85 21.93
C ALA A 398 12.47 3.08 22.03
N ARG A 399 12.41 4.02 21.08
CA ARG A 399 13.15 5.30 21.15
C ARG A 399 12.58 6.21 22.23
N VAL A 400 11.26 6.31 22.32
CA VAL A 400 10.56 7.09 23.36
C VAL A 400 10.84 6.57 24.76
N GLN A 401 11.06 5.25 24.94
CA GLN A 401 11.40 4.68 26.25
C GLN A 401 12.86 4.91 26.67
N ARG A 402 13.73 5.34 25.75
CA ARG A 402 15.18 5.51 25.99
C ARG A 402 15.61 6.97 26.09
N GLY A 403 14.81 7.91 25.57
CA GLY A 403 14.96 9.35 25.78
C GLY A 403 14.12 9.78 26.97
#